data_AF-A0A1Q7GZI9-F1
#
_entry.id   AF-A0A1Q7GZI9-F1
#
_cell.length_a   1.000
_cell.length_b   1.000
_cell.length_c   1.000
_cell.angle_alpha   90.00
_cell.angle_beta   90.00
_cell.angle_gamma   90.00
#
_symmetry.space_group_name_H-M   'P 1'
#
loop_
_entity.id
_entity.type
_entity.pdbx_description
1 polymer ?
#
loop_
_entity_poly.entity_id
_entity_poly.type
_entity_poly.pdbx_seq_one_letter_code
_entity_poly.pdbx_strand_id
1 'polypeptide(L)'
;MTKGPVAGLPSIKTCMICHDAIATDKPLIQQVANLQKSGRDLAWQRVYGYPNESHVRFNHAPHIRANVECSTCHGPIAEQTVAERNVNLTMGFCVNCHKQKNASNDCLTCHY
;
A
#
# COMPACT_ATOMS: atom_id res chain seq x y z
N MET A 1 6.47 -5.18 8.68
CA MET A 1 5.74 -4.00 8.13
C MET A 1 5.76 -2.78 9.05
N THR A 2 6.49 -2.76 10.18
CA THR A 2 6.29 -1.73 11.22
C THR A 2 7.32 -0.58 11.26
N LYS A 3 8.34 -0.54 10.39
CA LYS A 3 9.45 0.42 10.53
C LYS A 3 10.06 0.97 9.22
N GLY A 4 9.30 1.04 8.12
CA GLY A 4 9.82 1.53 6.83
C GLY A 4 8.97 2.62 6.18
N PRO A 5 9.54 3.45 5.28
CA PRO A 5 8.80 4.49 4.57
C PRO A 5 7.76 3.93 3.58
N VAL A 6 7.93 2.67 3.19
CA VAL A 6 7.11 2.00 2.18
C VAL A 6 6.28 0.89 2.85
N ALA A 7 4.95 1.00 2.72
CA ALA A 7 4.07 -0.16 2.83
C ALA A 7 4.23 -0.99 1.54
N GLY A 8 5.15 -1.96 1.59
CA GLY A 8 5.51 -2.80 0.44
C GLY A 8 4.40 -3.78 0.08
N LEU A 9 4.36 -4.19 -1.20
CA LEU A 9 3.53 -5.30 -1.65
C LEU A 9 4.28 -6.61 -1.39
N PRO A 10 3.59 -7.67 -0.92
CA PRO A 10 4.24 -8.93 -0.63
C PRO A 10 4.67 -9.66 -1.92
N SER A 11 5.75 -10.43 -1.83
CA SER A 11 6.10 -11.43 -2.85
C SER A 11 5.16 -12.63 -2.78
N ILE A 12 5.08 -13.43 -3.86
CA ILE A 12 4.36 -14.71 -3.87
C ILE A 12 4.74 -15.62 -2.70
N LYS A 13 6.00 -15.58 -2.24
CA LYS A 13 6.46 -16.41 -1.10
C LYS A 13 5.58 -16.21 0.13
N THR A 14 5.16 -14.97 0.41
CA THR A 14 4.28 -14.66 1.55
C THR A 14 2.93 -15.34 1.41
N CYS A 15 2.36 -15.35 0.22
CA CYS A 15 1.09 -16.03 -0.07
C CYS A 15 1.22 -17.54 0.17
N MET A 16 2.35 -18.11 -0.26
CA MET A 16 2.60 -19.54 -0.24
C MET A 16 3.00 -20.08 1.14
N ILE A 17 3.27 -19.21 2.14
CA ILE A 17 3.43 -19.65 3.54
C ILE A 17 2.19 -20.44 4.00
N CYS A 18 1.00 -20.02 3.58
CA CYS A 18 -0.26 -20.69 3.92
C CYS A 18 -0.81 -21.53 2.76
N HIS A 19 -0.71 -21.02 1.52
CA HIS A 19 -1.31 -21.65 0.35
C HIS A 19 -0.54 -22.87 -0.20
N ASP A 20 0.56 -23.26 0.44
CA ASP A 20 1.17 -24.57 0.21
C ASP A 20 0.28 -25.71 0.77
N ALA A 21 -0.57 -25.42 1.76
CA ALA A 21 -1.49 -26.39 2.37
C ALA A 21 -2.98 -26.00 2.28
N ILE A 22 -3.29 -24.71 2.11
CA ILE A 22 -4.67 -24.19 2.14
C ILE A 22 -5.17 -23.87 0.72
N ALA A 23 -6.38 -24.38 0.39
CA ALA A 23 -7.08 -24.10 -0.87
C ALA A 23 -6.26 -24.46 -2.13
N THR A 24 -5.45 -25.51 -2.03
CA THR A 24 -4.53 -26.00 -3.08
C THR A 24 -5.27 -26.53 -4.32
N ASP A 25 -6.55 -26.85 -4.18
CA ASP A 25 -7.47 -27.27 -5.24
C ASP A 25 -7.99 -26.09 -6.09
N LYS A 26 -7.87 -24.84 -5.62
CA LYS A 26 -8.42 -23.68 -6.32
C LYS A 26 -7.55 -23.30 -7.54
N PRO A 27 -8.15 -23.07 -8.72
CA PRO A 27 -7.40 -22.74 -9.93
C PRO A 27 -6.47 -21.53 -9.80
N LEU A 28 -6.90 -20.47 -9.09
CA LEU A 28 -6.09 -19.27 -8.89
C LEU A 28 -4.89 -19.53 -7.98
N ILE A 29 -5.03 -20.39 -6.97
CA ILE A 29 -3.91 -20.77 -6.09
C ILE A 29 -2.90 -21.62 -6.85
N GLN A 30 -3.36 -22.53 -7.71
CA GLN A 30 -2.49 -23.31 -8.59
C GLN A 30 -1.69 -22.41 -9.55
N GLN A 31 -2.30 -21.34 -10.07
CA GLN A 31 -1.59 -20.35 -10.89
C GLN A 31 -0.49 -19.64 -10.09
N VAL A 32 -0.78 -19.21 -8.87
CA VAL A 32 0.21 -18.57 -7.97
C VAL A 32 1.35 -19.55 -7.61
N ALA A 33 1.03 -20.80 -7.29
CA ALA A 33 2.02 -21.83 -7.01
C ALA A 33 2.92 -22.13 -8.23
N ASN A 34 2.35 -22.15 -9.44
CA ASN A 34 3.11 -22.33 -10.67
C ASN A 34 4.04 -21.15 -10.95
N LEU A 35 3.58 -19.92 -10.72
CA LEU A 35 4.42 -18.72 -10.80
C LEU A 35 5.62 -18.84 -9.85
N GLN A 36 5.38 -19.21 -8.59
CA GLN A 36 6.44 -19.45 -7.60
C GLN A 36 7.46 -20.49 -8.09
N LYS A 37 7.01 -21.64 -8.58
CA LYS A 37 7.86 -22.74 -9.09
C LYS A 37 8.71 -22.30 -10.28
N SER A 38 8.17 -21.43 -11.13
CA SER A 38 8.89 -20.85 -12.26
C SER A 38 9.89 -19.74 -11.88
N GLY A 39 10.03 -19.42 -10.59
CA GLY A 39 10.88 -18.33 -10.11
C GLY A 39 10.35 -16.93 -10.44
N ARG A 40 9.09 -16.82 -10.86
CA ARG A 40 8.42 -15.55 -11.18
C ARG A 40 7.59 -15.06 -9.99
N ASP A 41 7.45 -13.75 -9.88
CA ASP A 41 6.59 -13.10 -8.87
C ASP A 41 5.34 -12.49 -9.53
N LEU A 42 4.41 -11.98 -8.71
CA LEU A 42 3.23 -11.28 -9.17
C LEU A 42 3.60 -9.92 -9.77
N ALA A 43 3.09 -9.65 -10.97
CA ALA A 43 3.19 -8.34 -11.62
C ALA A 43 2.12 -7.41 -11.05
N TRP A 44 2.33 -6.94 -9.82
CA TRP A 44 1.38 -6.08 -9.12
C TRP A 44 1.08 -4.78 -9.90
N GLN A 45 -0.21 -4.53 -10.11
CA GLN A 45 -0.68 -3.21 -10.55
C GLN A 45 -0.94 -2.34 -9.31
N ARG A 46 -0.16 -1.27 -9.18
CA ARG A 46 -0.27 -0.35 -8.04
C ARG A 46 -1.40 0.66 -8.27
N VAL A 47 -2.34 0.75 -7.32
CA VAL A 47 -3.49 1.67 -7.39
C VAL A 47 -3.24 3.03 -6.69
N TYR A 48 -2.37 3.06 -5.69
CA TYR A 48 -1.91 4.27 -5.02
C TYR A 48 -0.43 4.52 -5.30
N GLY A 49 -0.12 5.69 -5.81
CA GLY A 49 1.23 6.16 -6.08
C GLY A 49 1.20 7.58 -6.58
N TYR A 50 2.35 8.24 -6.50
CA TYR A 50 2.57 9.55 -7.10
C TYR A 50 3.54 9.40 -8.27
N PRO A 51 3.30 10.11 -9.38
CA PRO A 51 4.23 10.15 -10.49
C PRO A 51 5.52 10.85 -10.06
N ASN A 52 6.68 10.49 -10.63
CA ASN A 52 7.97 11.04 -10.21
C ASN A 52 8.03 12.57 -10.38
N GLU A 53 7.34 13.09 -11.38
CA GLU A 53 7.22 14.50 -11.74
C GLU A 53 6.50 15.33 -10.67
N SER A 54 5.78 14.68 -9.74
CA SER A 54 5.18 15.37 -8.59
C SER A 54 6.20 15.73 -7.50
N HIS A 55 7.41 15.17 -7.57
CA HIS A 55 8.47 15.33 -6.57
C HIS A 55 8.03 15.02 -5.13
N VAL A 56 7.03 14.14 -4.94
CA VAL A 56 6.50 13.76 -3.63
C VAL A 56 7.26 12.58 -3.04
N ARG A 57 7.75 12.71 -1.81
CA ARG A 57 8.31 11.63 -0.98
C ARG A 57 7.39 11.27 0.18
N PHE A 58 6.36 10.48 -0.11
CA PHE A 58 5.48 9.99 0.96
C PHE A 58 6.18 8.96 1.86
N ASN A 59 5.99 9.09 3.18
CA ASN A 59 6.54 8.18 4.19
C ASN A 59 5.44 7.68 5.12
N HIS A 60 5.19 6.37 5.18
CA HIS A 60 4.14 5.78 6.02
C HIS A 60 4.45 5.87 7.52
N ALA A 61 5.72 5.79 7.92
CA ALA A 61 6.13 5.67 9.32
C ALA A 61 5.64 6.79 10.26
N PRO A 62 5.73 8.10 9.93
CA PRO A 62 5.18 9.15 10.79
C PRO A 62 3.65 9.04 10.95
N HIS A 63 2.93 8.68 9.88
CA HIS A 63 1.46 8.56 9.90
C HIS A 63 1.00 7.39 10.76
N ILE A 64 1.67 6.23 10.63
CA ILE A 64 1.40 5.06 11.47
C ILE A 64 1.71 5.37 12.95
N ARG A 65 2.83 6.04 13.24
CA ARG A 65 3.18 6.45 14.62
C ARG A 65 2.17 7.44 15.23
N ALA A 66 1.53 8.24 14.40
CA ALA A 66 0.47 9.15 14.81
C ALA A 66 -0.91 8.46 14.92
N ASN A 67 -0.98 7.12 14.78
CA ASN A 67 -2.20 6.33 14.80
C ASN A 67 -3.25 6.83 13.78
N VAL A 68 -2.80 7.24 12.59
CA VAL A 68 -3.71 7.51 11.48
C VAL A 68 -4.17 6.18 10.91
N GLU A 69 -5.48 5.94 10.97
CA GLU A 69 -6.09 4.73 10.44
C GLU A 69 -5.84 4.58 8.94
N CYS A 70 -5.54 3.35 8.50
CA CYS A 70 -5.27 3.01 7.09
C CYS A 70 -6.42 3.48 6.17
N SER A 71 -7.65 3.36 6.67
CA SER A 71 -8.87 3.72 5.93
C SER A 71 -9.02 5.21 5.65
N THR A 72 -8.33 6.07 6.42
CA THR A 72 -8.30 7.51 6.18
C THR A 72 -7.73 7.83 4.80
N CYS A 73 -6.71 7.08 4.36
CA CYS A 73 -6.02 7.30 3.09
C CYS A 73 -6.39 6.27 2.00
N HIS A 74 -6.81 5.06 2.38
CA HIS A 74 -7.09 3.97 1.43
C HIS A 74 -8.59 3.63 1.29
N GLY A 75 -9.46 4.27 2.08
CA GLY A 75 -10.88 3.90 2.16
C GLY A 75 -11.09 2.57 2.90
N PRO A 76 -12.26 1.93 2.79
CA PRO A 76 -12.58 0.70 3.52
C PRO A 76 -11.88 -0.54 2.94
N ILE A 77 -10.55 -0.54 2.89
CA ILE A 77 -9.73 -1.58 2.24
C ILE A 77 -10.02 -3.01 2.74
N ALA A 78 -10.48 -3.15 3.99
CA ALA A 78 -10.84 -4.44 4.58
C ALA A 78 -12.12 -5.04 3.97
N GLU A 79 -13.00 -4.21 3.41
CA GLU A 79 -14.26 -4.63 2.79
C GLU A 79 -14.12 -4.81 1.27
N GLN A 80 -12.98 -4.41 0.71
CA GLN A 80 -12.75 -4.46 -0.73
C GLN A 80 -12.38 -5.87 -1.21
N THR A 81 -13.07 -6.33 -2.25
CA THR A 81 -12.72 -7.57 -2.96
C THR A 81 -11.54 -7.37 -3.92
N VAL A 82 -11.35 -6.15 -4.41
CA VAL A 82 -10.23 -5.71 -5.25
C VAL A 82 -9.76 -4.35 -4.76
N ALA A 83 -8.45 -4.11 -4.75
CA ALA A 83 -7.91 -2.82 -4.32
C ALA A 83 -8.32 -1.72 -5.32
N GLU A 84 -8.92 -0.64 -4.80
CA GLU A 84 -9.35 0.51 -5.62
C GLU A 84 -8.88 1.83 -5.00
N ARG A 85 -8.78 2.85 -5.84
CA ARG A 85 -8.44 4.21 -5.41
C ARG A 85 -9.70 4.95 -4.93
N ASN A 86 -10.11 4.66 -3.70
CA ASN A 86 -11.28 5.31 -3.06
C ASN A 86 -11.04 6.76 -2.65
N VAL A 87 -9.80 7.12 -2.32
CA VAL A 87 -9.47 8.45 -1.79
C VAL A 87 -8.55 9.17 -2.78
N ASN A 88 -8.95 10.38 -3.15
CA ASN A 88 -8.12 11.26 -3.97
C ASN A 88 -7.08 11.98 -3.12
N LEU A 89 -5.91 11.33 -2.96
CA LEU A 89 -4.75 11.89 -2.27
C LEU A 89 -4.09 13.01 -3.09
N THR A 90 -4.67 14.21 -3.04
CA THR A 90 -4.13 15.43 -3.63
C THR A 90 -3.27 16.19 -2.61
N MET A 91 -2.47 17.16 -3.06
CA MET A 91 -1.77 18.08 -2.15
C MET A 91 -2.74 18.74 -1.16
N GLY A 92 -3.93 19.13 -1.63
CA GLY A 92 -4.97 19.73 -0.78
C GLY A 92 -5.46 18.79 0.32
N PHE A 93 -5.62 17.50 0.02
CA PHE A 93 -5.95 16.49 1.02
C PHE A 93 -4.87 16.43 2.12
N CYS A 94 -3.60 16.34 1.71
CA CYS A 94 -2.47 16.25 2.65
C CYS A 94 -2.39 17.49 3.54
N VAL A 95 -2.40 18.69 2.95
CA VAL A 95 -2.28 19.96 3.68
C VAL A 95 -3.45 20.16 4.65
N ASN A 96 -4.68 19.84 4.23
CA ASN A 96 -5.85 20.00 5.09
C ASN A 96 -5.82 19.03 6.28
N CYS A 97 -5.46 17.78 6.05
CA CYS A 97 -5.29 16.80 7.12
C CYS A 97 -4.20 17.24 8.10
N HIS A 98 -3.05 17.69 7.60
CA HIS A 98 -1.95 18.18 8.45
C HIS A 98 -2.35 19.38 9.29
N LYS A 99 -3.09 20.35 8.71
CA LYS A 99 -3.65 21.48 9.45
C LYS A 99 -4.58 21.02 10.58
N GLN A 100 -5.50 20.09 10.30
CA GLN A 100 -6.43 19.56 11.31
C GLN A 100 -5.72 18.80 12.45
N LYS A 101 -4.59 18.19 12.15
CA LYS A 101 -3.79 17.39 13.11
C LYS A 101 -2.62 18.17 13.71
N ASN A 102 -2.50 19.47 13.44
CA ASN A 102 -1.36 20.30 13.85
C ASN A 102 0.01 19.67 13.50
N ALA A 103 0.10 19.04 12.32
CA ALA A 103 1.33 18.49 11.79
C ALA A 103 2.03 19.49 10.85
N SER A 104 3.34 19.32 10.65
CA SER A 104 4.11 20.15 9.71
C SER A 104 3.51 20.14 8.32
N ASN A 105 3.25 21.33 7.77
CA ASN A 105 2.82 21.53 6.38
C ASN A 105 3.92 22.21 5.54
N ASP A 106 5.16 22.20 6.03
CA ASP A 106 6.31 22.70 5.29
C ASP A 106 6.53 21.89 4.01
N CYS A 107 6.94 22.57 2.94
CA CYS A 107 7.10 21.98 1.61
C CYS A 107 8.05 20.76 1.64
N LEU A 108 9.15 20.84 2.40
CA LEU A 108 10.17 19.79 2.49
C LEU A 108 9.71 18.59 3.33
N THR A 109 8.57 18.71 4.01
CA THR A 109 7.94 17.56 4.70
C THR A 109 7.50 16.49 3.70
N CYS A 110 7.07 16.93 2.51
CA CYS A 110 6.47 16.06 1.50
C CYS A 110 7.24 16.05 0.19
N HIS A 111 8.02 17.09 -0.11
CA HIS A 111 8.74 17.25 -1.37
C HIS A 111 10.25 17.19 -1.16
N TYR A 112 10.97 16.83 -2.24
CA TYR A 112 12.43 16.96 -2.32
C TYR A 112 12.86 18.39 -2.61
#